data_AF-A0A679FB61-F1
#
_entry.id   AF-A0A679FB61-F1
#
_cell.length_a   1.000
_cell.length_b   1.000
_cell.length_c   1.000
_cell.angle_alpha   90.00
_cell.angle_beta   90.00
_cell.angle_gamma   90.00
#
_symmetry.space_group_name_H-M   'P 1'
#
loop_
_entity.id
_entity.type
_entity.pdbx_description
1 polymer ?
#
loop_
_entity_poly.entity_id
_entity_poly.type
_entity_poly.pdbx_seq_one_letter_code
_entity_poly.pdbx_strand_id
1 'polypeptide(L)'
;MTVEGTKRKYDKGERRFKHVGKDAYPVIEFDNSDPKKWIGKCPCNLSEAERERLLNEAVAAPNGDRELTAPKRLYAVYEGAIYEAQTSDGGATYHGYPYRGKLSNPILTKLEQIAEENGCADAFRAWVKKHITRHGERK
;
A
#
# COMPACT_ATOMS: atom_id res chain seq x y z
N MET A 1 25.45 -3.40 11.27
CA MET A 1 24.81 -4.72 11.22
C MET A 1 23.47 -4.56 10.55
N THR A 2 23.42 -4.69 9.23
CA THR A 2 22.16 -4.70 8.46
C THR A 2 21.48 -6.03 8.73
N VAL A 3 20.35 -6.00 9.42
CA VAL A 3 19.45 -7.16 9.47
C VAL A 3 19.02 -7.44 8.03
N GLU A 4 19.55 -8.51 7.43
CA GLU A 4 18.96 -9.12 6.24
C GLU A 4 17.57 -9.61 6.65
N GLY A 5 16.59 -8.72 6.51
CA GLY A 5 15.19 -9.06 6.72
C GLY A 5 14.80 -10.10 5.69
N THR A 6 14.16 -11.18 6.15
CA THR A 6 13.63 -12.25 5.31
C THR A 6 12.90 -11.64 4.10
N LYS A 7 13.34 -11.96 2.88
CA LYS A 7 12.73 -11.42 1.65
C LYS A 7 11.23 -11.79 1.64
N ARG A 8 10.37 -10.77 1.62
CA ARG A 8 8.92 -10.91 1.68
C ARG A 8 8.42 -11.38 0.31
N LYS A 9 7.43 -12.28 0.31
CA LYS A 9 6.82 -12.81 -0.92
C LYS A 9 5.48 -12.13 -1.19
N TYR A 10 5.29 -11.73 -2.44
CA TYR A 10 4.03 -11.16 -2.90
C TYR A 10 3.02 -12.27 -3.17
N ASP A 11 1.82 -12.14 -2.62
CA ASP A 11 0.67 -12.97 -2.97
C ASP A 11 -0.31 -12.15 -3.82
N LYS A 12 -0.58 -12.63 -5.03
CA LYS A 12 -1.58 -12.05 -5.93
C LYS A 12 -3.00 -12.22 -5.39
N GLY A 13 -3.20 -13.14 -4.44
CA GLY A 13 -4.48 -13.53 -3.90
C GLY A 13 -5.24 -14.32 -4.95
N GLU A 14 -5.14 -15.64 -4.91
CA GLU A 14 -5.94 -16.50 -5.78
C GLU A 14 -7.43 -16.14 -5.59
N ARG A 15 -8.11 -15.76 -6.67
CA ARG A 15 -9.52 -15.29 -6.70
C ARG A 15 -9.78 -13.85 -6.20
N ARG A 16 -8.76 -13.02 -5.95
CA ARG A 16 -8.92 -11.59 -5.57
C ARG A 16 -8.81 -10.61 -6.75
N PHE A 17 -9.46 -10.95 -7.87
CA PHE A 17 -9.50 -10.13 -9.10
C PHE A 17 -10.05 -8.71 -8.91
N LYS A 18 -10.68 -8.44 -7.77
CA LYS A 18 -11.24 -7.13 -7.45
C LYS A 18 -10.20 -6.01 -7.45
N HIS A 19 -8.91 -6.27 -7.26
CA HIS A 19 -7.85 -5.25 -7.29
C HIS A 19 -7.13 -5.16 -8.65
N VAL A 20 -7.51 -5.96 -9.63
CA VAL A 20 -6.95 -5.86 -10.99
C VAL A 20 -7.66 -4.72 -11.72
N GLY A 21 -6.92 -3.64 -11.98
CA GLY A 21 -7.37 -2.54 -12.83
C GLY A 21 -7.12 -2.81 -14.31
N LYS A 22 -7.81 -2.06 -15.16
CA LYS A 22 -7.59 -2.06 -16.62
C LYS A 22 -6.78 -0.85 -17.08
N ASP A 23 -6.75 0.20 -16.26
CA ASP A 23 -6.06 1.45 -16.53
C ASP A 23 -4.55 1.33 -16.37
N ALA A 24 -3.82 2.25 -17.01
CA ALA A 24 -2.37 2.37 -16.89
C ALA A 24 -1.92 2.99 -15.56
N TYR A 25 -2.86 3.50 -14.74
CA TYR A 25 -2.58 4.19 -13.48
C TYR A 25 -3.41 3.59 -12.33
N PRO A 26 -2.92 3.67 -11.08
CA PRO A 26 -3.67 3.22 -9.91
C PRO A 26 -4.93 4.05 -9.70
N VAL A 27 -6.06 3.39 -9.46
CA VAL A 27 -7.36 4.06 -9.23
C VAL A 27 -8.06 3.55 -7.98
N ILE A 28 -8.85 4.43 -7.35
CA ILE A 28 -9.79 4.06 -6.29
C ILE A 28 -11.20 4.14 -6.87
N GLU A 29 -11.84 3.00 -7.06
CA GLU A 29 -13.19 2.88 -7.61
C GLU A 29 -14.22 2.65 -6.51
N PHE A 30 -15.45 3.13 -6.77
CA PHE A 30 -16.60 2.83 -5.94
C PHE A 30 -17.24 1.51 -6.38
N ASP A 31 -17.52 0.61 -5.43
CA ASP A 31 -18.21 -0.65 -5.71
C ASP A 31 -19.72 -0.39 -5.73
N ASN A 32 -20.33 -0.33 -6.93
CA ASN A 32 -21.76 -0.06 -7.08
C ASN A 32 -22.67 -1.13 -6.45
N SER A 33 -22.13 -2.31 -6.11
CA SER A 33 -22.86 -3.38 -5.44
C SER A 33 -22.82 -3.29 -3.91
N ASP A 34 -21.92 -2.48 -3.35
CA ASP A 34 -21.84 -2.18 -1.92
C ASP A 34 -21.49 -0.69 -1.74
N PRO A 35 -22.50 0.18 -1.50
CA PRO A 35 -22.32 1.62 -1.54
C PRO A 35 -21.42 2.20 -0.42
N LYS A 36 -20.85 1.35 0.45
CA LYS A 36 -19.85 1.77 1.44
C LYS A 36 -18.43 1.38 1.04
N LYS A 37 -18.25 0.65 -0.05
CA LYS A 37 -17.01 -0.04 -0.36
C LYS A 37 -16.30 0.62 -1.52
N TRP A 38 -15.06 0.99 -1.25
CA TRP A 38 -14.13 1.53 -2.23
C TRP A 38 -13.02 0.51 -2.45
N ILE A 39 -12.65 0.31 -3.71
CA ILE A 39 -11.70 -0.72 -4.12
C ILE A 39 -10.54 -0.04 -4.83
N GLY A 40 -9.33 -0.22 -4.30
CA GLY A 40 -8.12 0.14 -5.02
C GLY A 40 -7.81 -0.85 -6.14
N LYS A 41 -7.48 -0.34 -7.32
CA LYS A 41 -7.19 -1.11 -8.52
C LYS A 41 -5.75 -0.82 -8.95
N CYS A 42 -4.92 -1.86 -8.96
CA CYS A 42 -3.56 -1.79 -9.50
C CYS A 42 -3.61 -1.51 -11.00
N PRO A 43 -2.65 -0.77 -11.55
CA PRO A 43 -2.60 -0.57 -12.98
C PRO A 43 -2.24 -1.88 -13.70
N CYS A 44 -2.70 -2.02 -14.94
CA CYS A 44 -2.59 -3.27 -15.69
C CYS A 44 -1.14 -3.59 -16.11
N ASN A 45 -0.28 -2.58 -16.16
CA ASN A 45 1.13 -2.66 -16.52
C ASN A 45 2.07 -2.95 -15.33
N LEU A 46 1.58 -2.98 -14.08
CA LEU A 46 2.40 -3.27 -12.91
C LEU A 46 2.91 -4.72 -12.96
N SER A 47 4.20 -4.90 -13.20
CA SER A 47 4.85 -6.20 -13.35
C SER A 47 5.00 -6.94 -12.01
N GLU A 48 5.26 -8.25 -12.08
CA GLU A 48 5.53 -9.05 -10.89
C GLU A 48 6.80 -8.62 -10.15
N ALA A 49 7.86 -8.27 -10.90
CA ALA A 49 9.09 -7.76 -10.34
C ALA A 49 8.88 -6.44 -9.59
N GLU A 50 8.06 -5.52 -10.11
CA GLU A 50 7.71 -4.29 -9.41
C GLU A 50 6.90 -4.57 -8.14
N ARG A 51 5.97 -5.52 -8.16
CA ARG A 51 5.21 -5.91 -6.96
C ARG A 51 6.11 -6.45 -5.86
N GLU A 52 7.06 -7.32 -6.20
CA GLU A 52 8.05 -7.82 -5.25
C GLU A 52 8.94 -6.69 -4.72
N ARG A 53 9.42 -5.81 -5.60
CA ARG A 53 10.26 -4.67 -5.22
C ARG A 53 9.52 -3.77 -4.23
N LEU A 54 8.31 -3.33 -4.59
CA LEU A 54 7.48 -2.46 -3.75
C LEU A 54 7.22 -3.09 -2.37
N LEU A 55 6.96 -4.40 -2.32
CA LEU A 55 6.73 -5.11 -1.06
C LEU A 55 7.97 -5.13 -0.15
N ASN A 56 9.15 -5.33 -0.74
CA ASN A 56 10.40 -5.40 0.01
C ASN A 56 10.90 -4.01 0.46
N GLU A 57 10.59 -2.96 -0.31
CA GLU A 57 10.87 -1.55 0.04
C GLU A 57 9.80 -0.93 0.96
N ALA A 58 8.70 -1.64 1.23
CA ALA A 58 7.57 -1.11 1.98
C ALA A 58 7.91 -0.77 3.45
N VAL A 59 7.31 0.32 3.92
CA VAL A 59 7.37 0.80 5.30
C VAL A 59 6.40 -0.01 6.16
N ALA A 60 6.91 -0.62 7.23
CA ALA A 60 6.08 -1.32 8.20
C ALA A 60 5.28 -0.34 9.07
N ALA A 61 3.97 -0.61 9.21
CA ALA A 61 3.16 0.03 10.22
C ALA A 61 3.56 -0.49 11.62
N PRO A 62 3.44 0.33 12.68
CA PRO A 62 3.62 -0.17 14.04
C PRO A 62 2.64 -1.33 14.30
N ASN A 63 3.17 -2.49 14.66
CA ASN A 63 2.35 -3.58 15.16
C ASN A 63 1.90 -3.19 16.58
N GLY A 64 0.59 -3.07 16.80
CA GLY A 64 0.02 -2.87 18.14
C GLY A 64 0.20 -4.08 19.07
N ASP A 65 0.79 -5.16 18.56
CA ASP A 65 1.03 -6.43 19.23
C ASP A 65 2.52 -6.76 19.10
N ARG A 66 3.21 -6.81 20.24
CA ARG A 66 4.66 -7.02 20.35
C ARG A 66 5.06 -8.47 20.07
N GLU A 67 4.12 -9.42 20.10
CA GLU A 67 4.39 -10.84 19.88
C GLU A 67 4.44 -11.22 18.39
N LEU A 68 4.00 -10.31 17.51
CA LEU A 68 4.08 -10.52 16.08
C LEU A 68 5.51 -10.33 15.56
N THR A 69 6.08 -11.41 15.05
CA THR A 69 7.40 -11.43 14.43
C THR A 69 7.45 -10.73 13.07
N ALA A 70 6.29 -10.55 12.42
CA ALA A 70 6.17 -9.88 11.12
C ALA A 70 5.14 -8.73 11.15
N PRO A 71 5.33 -7.66 10.34
CA PRO A 71 4.39 -6.56 10.26
C PRO A 71 3.05 -6.99 9.66
N LYS A 72 1.92 -6.70 10.32
CA LYS A 72 0.59 -7.02 9.77
C LYS A 72 0.26 -6.22 8.50
N ARG A 73 0.76 -4.98 8.45
CA ARG A 73 0.51 -4.03 7.38
C ARG A 73 1.81 -3.37 6.94
N LEU A 74 1.97 -3.27 5.63
CA LEU A 74 3.08 -2.63 4.96
C LEU A 74 2.52 -1.56 4.03
N TYR A 75 3.23 -0.45 3.86
CA TYR A 75 2.85 0.61 2.95
C TYR A 75 3.98 0.94 1.98
N ALA A 76 3.65 1.13 0.71
CA ALA A 76 4.60 1.49 -0.35
C ALA A 76 4.04 2.65 -1.20
N VAL A 77 4.91 3.27 -1.99
CA VAL A 77 4.54 4.29 -2.98
C VAL A 77 4.88 3.78 -4.37
N TYR A 78 3.92 3.85 -5.30
CA TYR A 78 4.15 3.58 -6.72
C TYR A 78 3.48 4.67 -7.54
N GLU A 79 4.26 5.38 -8.36
CA GLU A 79 3.79 6.50 -9.19
C GLU A 79 2.97 7.55 -8.40
N GLY A 80 3.36 7.79 -7.14
CA GLY A 80 2.66 8.68 -6.22
C GLY A 80 1.45 8.07 -5.50
N ALA A 81 0.92 6.92 -5.91
CA ALA A 81 -0.16 6.27 -5.18
C ALA A 81 0.37 5.50 -3.97
N ILE A 82 -0.36 5.57 -2.85
CA ILE A 82 -0.08 4.75 -1.66
C ILE A 82 -0.69 3.37 -1.87
N TYR A 83 0.10 2.33 -1.61
CA TYR A 83 -0.35 0.95 -1.55
C TYR A 83 -0.29 0.44 -0.12
N GLU A 84 -1.24 -0.42 0.26
CA GLU A 84 -1.21 -1.20 1.48
C GLU A 84 -1.05 -2.67 1.12
N ALA A 85 -0.15 -3.37 1.82
CA ALA A 85 -0.04 -4.81 1.75
C ALA A 85 -0.32 -5.44 3.11
N GLN A 86 -1.14 -6.49 3.12
CA GLN A 86 -1.55 -7.21 4.32
C GLN A 86 -1.19 -8.69 4.22
N THR A 87 -0.84 -9.28 5.35
CA THR A 87 -0.62 -10.72 5.50
C THR A 87 -1.73 -11.36 6.31
N SER A 88 -2.09 -12.60 5.98
CA SER A 88 -2.99 -13.47 6.76
C SER A 88 -2.31 -14.74 7.28
N ASP A 89 -1.05 -14.96 6.93
CA ASP A 89 -0.29 -16.19 7.20
C ASP A 89 0.96 -15.95 8.07
N GLY A 90 0.92 -14.88 8.88
CA GLY A 90 2.02 -14.54 9.79
C GLY A 90 3.25 -13.94 9.09
N GLY A 91 3.08 -13.38 7.90
CA GLY A 91 4.13 -12.69 7.15
C GLY A 91 4.87 -13.55 6.12
N ALA A 92 4.39 -14.76 5.86
CA ALA A 92 4.94 -15.59 4.79
C ALA A 92 4.59 -15.02 3.40
N THR A 93 3.39 -14.46 3.26
CA THR A 93 2.97 -13.75 2.05
C THR A 93 2.21 -12.46 2.37
N TYR A 94 2.27 -11.52 1.43
CA TYR A 94 1.58 -10.24 1.52
C TYR A 94 0.83 -9.91 0.24
N HIS A 95 -0.41 -9.47 0.40
CA HIS A 95 -1.27 -9.03 -0.69
C HIS A 95 -1.40 -7.52 -0.71
N GLY A 96 -0.94 -6.88 -1.78
CA GLY A 96 -0.90 -5.43 -1.96
C GLY A 96 -1.98 -4.86 -2.89
N TYR A 97 -2.52 -3.69 -2.54
CA TYR A 97 -3.49 -2.93 -3.36
C TYR A 97 -3.40 -1.42 -3.09
N PRO A 98 -3.84 -0.55 -4.02
CA PRO A 98 -3.90 0.89 -3.78
C PRO A 98 -4.81 1.23 -2.60
N TYR A 99 -4.31 2.09 -1.72
CA TYR A 99 -4.91 2.34 -0.42
C TYR A 99 -5.65 3.68 -0.37
N ARG A 100 -6.83 3.63 0.23
CA ARG A 100 -7.61 4.78 0.68
C ARG A 100 -8.03 4.53 2.12
N GLY A 101 -7.90 5.54 2.98
CA GLY A 101 -8.35 5.44 4.36
C GLY A 101 -7.52 6.27 5.32
N LYS A 102 -7.49 5.85 6.58
CA LYS A 102 -6.75 6.54 7.63
C LYS A 102 -5.28 6.15 7.61
N LEU A 103 -4.39 7.14 7.73
CA LEU A 103 -2.95 6.93 7.97
C LEU A 103 -2.43 7.90 9.03
N SER A 104 -1.43 7.44 9.78
CA SER A 104 -0.75 8.26 10.77
C SER A 104 0.31 9.14 10.10
N ASN A 105 0.54 10.33 10.66
CA ASN A 105 1.55 11.25 10.15
C ASN A 105 2.96 10.64 10.05
N PRO A 106 3.46 9.83 11.03
CA PRO A 106 4.77 9.22 10.91
C PRO A 106 4.94 8.28 9.70
N ILE A 107 3.87 7.58 9.29
CA ILE A 107 3.90 6.76 8.08
C ILE A 107 3.87 7.65 6.84
N LEU A 108 3.01 8.68 6.83
CA LEU A 108 2.93 9.62 5.70
C LEU A 108 4.25 10.33 5.44
N THR A 109 4.96 10.79 6.47
CA THR A 109 6.27 11.43 6.32
C THR A 109 7.30 10.50 5.67
N LYS A 110 7.34 9.22 6.08
CA LYS A 110 8.25 8.23 5.47
C LYS A 110 7.89 7.95 4.01
N LEU A 111 6.61 7.85 3.70
CA LEU A 111 6.14 7.61 2.33
C LEU A 111 6.38 8.84 1.44
N GLU A 112 6.27 10.06 1.97
CA GLU A 112 6.59 11.29 1.25
C GLU A 112 8.06 11.35 0.87
N GLN A 113 8.97 10.99 1.79
CA GLN A 113 10.40 10.89 1.49
C GLN A 113 10.67 9.88 0.36
N ILE A 114 10.06 8.69 0.41
CA ILE A 114 10.17 7.69 -0.67
C ILE A 114 9.62 8.24 -1.99
N ALA A 115 8.55 9.04 -1.95
CA ALA A 115 7.98 9.66 -3.13
C ALA A 115 8.92 10.71 -3.74
N GLU A 116 9.61 11.49 -2.91
CA GLU A 116 10.63 12.46 -3.33
C GLU A 116 11.83 11.76 -3.97
N GLU A 117 12.35 10.70 -3.33
CA GLU A 117 13.45 9.89 -3.86
C GLU A 117 13.11 9.25 -5.22
N ASN A 118 11.84 8.88 -5.42
CA ASN A 118 11.33 8.33 -6.68
C ASN A 118 10.85 9.40 -7.69
N GLY A 119 10.99 10.69 -7.39
CA GLY A 119 10.60 11.79 -8.29
C GLY A 119 9.08 11.93 -8.52
N CYS A 120 8.25 11.41 -7.61
CA CYS A 120 6.78 11.38 -7.73
C CYS A 120 6.05 12.14 -6.60
N ALA A 121 6.73 13.07 -5.92
CA ALA A 121 6.21 13.79 -4.76
C ALA A 121 4.90 14.56 -5.02
N ASP A 122 4.75 15.20 -6.19
CA ASP A 122 3.52 15.93 -6.53
C ASP A 122 2.31 15.01 -6.69
N ALA A 123 2.50 13.89 -7.39
CA ALA A 123 1.48 12.85 -7.52
C ALA A 123 1.12 12.25 -6.15
N PHE A 124 2.12 12.06 -5.28
CA PHE A 124 1.90 11.62 -3.90
C PHE A 124 1.06 12.59 -3.09
N ARG A 125 1.38 13.88 -3.10
CA ARG A 125 0.59 14.91 -2.41
C ARG A 125 -0.85 14.95 -2.93
N ALA A 126 -1.04 14.83 -4.24
CA ALA A 126 -2.37 14.75 -4.85
C ALA A 126 -3.15 13.51 -4.38
N TRP A 127 -2.49 12.34 -4.31
CA TRP A 127 -3.09 11.11 -3.78
C TRP A 127 -3.50 11.27 -2.32
N VAL A 128 -2.61 11.77 -1.47
CA VAL A 128 -2.88 12.00 -0.04
C VAL A 128 -4.10 12.90 0.15
N LYS A 129 -4.15 14.04 -0.55
CA LYS A 129 -5.27 14.98 -0.47
C LYS A 129 -6.60 14.35 -0.86
N LYS A 130 -6.61 13.47 -1.87
CA LYS A 130 -7.83 12.89 -2.43
C LYS A 130 -8.30 11.64 -1.68
N HIS A 131 -7.37 10.83 -1.16
CA HIS A 131 -7.66 9.47 -0.73
C HIS A 131 -7.31 9.17 0.73
N ILE A 132 -6.57 10.04 1.42
CA ILE A 132 -6.12 9.78 2.79
C ILE A 132 -6.79 10.70 3.79
N THR A 133 -7.25 10.13 4.90
CA THR A 133 -7.68 10.86 6.08
C THR A 133 -6.57 10.82 7.12
N ARG A 134 -6.01 11.97 7.53
CA ARG A 134 -4.93 11.99 8.52
C ARG A 134 -5.48 11.71 9.92
N HIS A 135 -4.75 10.94 10.71
CA HIS A 135 -5.12 10.66 12.10
C HIS A 135 -5.05 11.96 12.92
N GLY A 136 -6.18 12.43 13.45
CA GLY A 136 -6.27 13.66 14.24
C GLY A 136 -6.92 14.86 13.53
N GLU A 137 -7.20 14.79 12.23
CA GLU A 137 -8.09 15.76 11.59
C GLU A 137 -9.54 15.50 12.07
N ARG A 138 -10.04 16.38 12.93
CA ARG A 138 -11.49 16.54 13.11
C ARG A 138 -12.03 17.09 11.80
N LYS A 139 -13.06 16.44 11.26
CA LYS A 139 -13.92 17.02 10.22
C LYS A 139 -14.59 18.28 10.74
#